data_AF-A0A957HBE7-F1
#
_entry.id   AF-A0A957HBE7-F1
#
_cell.length_a   1.000
_cell.length_b   1.000
_cell.length_c   1.000
_cell.angle_alpha   90.00
_cell.angle_beta   90.00
_cell.angle_gamma   90.00
#
_symmetry.space_group_name_H-M   'P 1'
#
loop_
_entity.id
_entity.type
_entity.pdbx_description
1 polymer ?
#
loop_
_entity_poly.entity_id
_entity_poly.type
_entity_poly.pdbx_seq_one_letter_code
_entity_poly.pdbx_strand_id
1 'polypeptide(L)' 'SCVMHSVTKLKVGGLLVLDNTERRYYLKHIQPFLKGFAEQRFRGLGPASPVYLQTQTNIYVKQIR' A
#
# COMPACT_ATOMS: atom_id res chain seq x y z
N SER A 1 -4.06 9.99 -9.54
CA SER A 1 -3.23 9.03 -8.80
C SER A 1 -3.59 7.62 -9.25
N CYS A 2 -2.62 6.81 -9.67
CA CYS A 2 -2.84 5.43 -10.15
C CYS A 2 -3.51 4.56 -9.07
N VAL A 3 -3.16 4.78 -7.79
CA VAL A 3 -3.74 4.07 -6.65
C VAL A 3 -5.26 4.22 -6.61
N MET A 4 -5.76 5.45 -6.78
CA MET A 4 -7.19 5.76 -6.78
C MET A 4 -7.95 5.03 -7.89
N HIS A 5 -7.35 4.97 -9.08
CA HIS A 5 -7.94 4.28 -10.23
C HIS A 5 -7.92 2.76 -10.08
N SER A 6 -6.92 2.20 -9.37
CA SER A 6 -6.82 0.77 -9.09
C SER A 6 -7.78 0.33 -7.98
N VAL A 7 -7.89 1.10 -6.88
CA VAL A 7 -8.71 0.75 -5.70
C VAL A 7 -10.17 0.48 -6.06
N THR A 8 -10.75 1.27 -6.97
CA THR A 8 -12.16 1.11 -7.36
C THR A 8 -12.42 -0.16 -8.15
N LYS A 9 -11.40 -0.76 -8.77
CA LYS A 9 -11.50 -1.98 -9.57
C LYS A 9 -11.31 -3.26 -8.77
N LEU A 10 -10.81 -3.16 -7.54
CA LEU A 10 -10.57 -4.33 -6.70
C LEU A 10 -11.89 -4.93 -6.23
N LYS A 11 -12.04 -6.24 -6.42
CA LYS A 11 -13.10 -7.04 -5.82
C LYS A 11 -12.73 -7.42 -4.39
N VAL A 12 -13.69 -7.92 -3.63
CA VAL A 12 -13.43 -8.55 -2.32
C VAL A 12 -12.33 -9.62 -2.47
N GLY A 13 -11.39 -9.66 -1.54
CA GLY A 13 -10.20 -10.51 -1.59
C GLY A 13 -9.10 -9.99 -2.51
N GLY A 14 -9.36 -8.95 -3.30
CA GLY A 14 -8.37 -8.32 -4.18
C GLY A 14 -7.29 -7.59 -3.40
N LEU A 15 -6.08 -7.57 -3.97
CA LEU A 15 -4.89 -7.00 -3.37
C LEU A 15 -4.49 -5.69 -4.05
N LEU A 16 -4.19 -4.69 -3.23
CA LEU A 16 -3.43 -3.51 -3.64
C LEU A 16 -2.05 -3.61 -2.99
N VAL A 17 -1.00 -3.74 -3.80
CA VAL A 17 0.38 -3.79 -3.32
C VAL A 17 1.04 -2.45 -3.65
N LEU A 18 1.56 -1.77 -2.62
CA LEU A 18 2.26 -0.50 -2.74
C LEU A 18 3.69 -0.70 -2.24
N ASP A 19 4.63 -0.82 -3.17
CA ASP A 19 6.03 -1.07 -2.88
C ASP A 19 6.87 0.21 -3.02
N ASN A 20 7.52 0.61 -1.92
CA ASN A 20 8.52 1.68 -1.86
C ASN A 20 8.09 3.05 -2.46
N THR A 21 6.79 3.24 -2.72
CA THR A 21 6.25 4.38 -3.48
C THR A 21 5.54 5.41 -2.61
N GLU A 22 5.31 5.11 -1.34
CA GLU A 22 4.48 5.94 -0.48
C GLU A 22 5.33 6.90 0.34
N ARG A 23 5.70 8.02 -0.28
CA ARG A 23 6.01 9.21 0.50
C ARG A 23 4.80 9.48 1.41
N ARG A 24 5.03 9.69 2.72
CA ARG A 24 4.00 9.89 3.76
C ARG A 24 2.83 10.80 3.34
N TYR A 25 3.07 11.78 2.48
CA TYR A 25 2.05 12.70 2.01
C TYR A 25 1.04 12.08 1.02
N TYR A 26 1.41 11.08 0.21
CA TYR A 26 0.46 10.40 -0.69
C TYR A 26 -0.54 9.55 0.09
N LEU A 27 -0.05 8.83 1.11
CA LEU A 27 -0.87 8.01 2.01
C LEU A 27 -2.01 8.80 2.66
N LYS A 28 -1.74 10.05 3.05
CA LYS A 28 -2.72 10.93 3.70
C LYS A 28 -3.95 11.19 2.82
N HIS A 29 -3.78 11.29 1.51
CA HIS A 29 -4.88 11.56 0.57
C HIS A 29 -5.65 10.29 0.17
N ILE A 30 -5.01 9.12 0.18
CA ILE A 30 -5.65 7.86 -0.22
C ILE A 30 -6.29 7.11 0.95
N GLN A 31 -5.93 7.45 2.19
CA GLN A 31 -6.42 6.76 3.40
C GLN A 31 -7.94 6.57 3.45
N PRO A 32 -8.77 7.58 3.08
CA PRO A 32 -10.23 7.41 3.07
C PRO A 32 -10.72 6.30 2.12
N PHE A 33 -10.00 6.05 1.04
CA PHE A 33 -10.35 5.05 0.01
C PHE A 33 -9.91 3.64 0.39
N LEU A 34 -9.00 3.52 1.36
CA LEU A 34 -8.55 2.24 1.91
C LEU A 34 -9.44 1.77 3.09
N LYS A 35 -10.54 2.49 3.39
CA LYS A 35 -11.50 2.07 4.40
C LYS A 35 -12.16 0.75 4.00
N GLY A 36 -12.02 -0.28 4.84
CA GLY A 36 -12.49 -1.64 4.56
C GLY A 36 -11.44 -2.55 3.91
N PHE A 37 -10.18 -2.13 3.89
CA PHE A 37 -9.06 -3.01 3.56
C PHE A 37 -8.34 -3.43 4.85
N ALA A 38 -7.86 -4.67 4.87
CA ALA A 38 -6.89 -5.13 5.87
C ALA A 38 -5.48 -4.79 5.37
N GLU A 39 -4.68 -4.13 6.20
CA GLU A 39 -3.33 -3.71 5.86
C GLU A 39 -2.29 -4.67 6.46
N GLN A 40 -1.33 -5.08 5.63
CA GLN A 40 -0.14 -5.78 6.06
C GLN A 40 1.10 -5.01 5.60
N ARG A 41 1.98 -4.67 6.55
CA ARG A 41 3.19 -3.90 6.26
C ARG A 41 4.42 -4.80 6.37
N PHE A 42 5.24 -4.74 5.34
CA PHE A 42 6.52 -5.42 5.28
C PHE A 42 7.60 -4.36 5.27
N ARG A 43 8.53 -4.44 6.23
CA ARG A 43 9.69 -3.56 6.31
C ARG A 43 10.94 -4.40 6.20
N GLY A 44 11.92 -3.92 5.46
CA GLY A 44 13.16 -4.66 5.26
C GLY A 44 14.21 -3.87 4.51
N LEU A 45 15.25 -4.58 4.08
CA LEU A 45 16.30 -4.06 3.24
C LEU A 45 16.01 -4.44 1.80
N GLY A 46 15.97 -3.46 0.91
CA GLY A 46 15.91 -3.69 -0.53
C GLY A 46 17.31 -4.01 -1.09
N PRO A 47 17.40 -4.74 -2.21
CA PRO A 47 18.67 -4.89 -2.93
C PRO A 47 19.27 -3.52 -3.24
N ALA A 48 20.57 -3.35 -3.02
CA ALA A 48 21.31 -2.09 -3.21
C ALA A 48 20.81 -0.87 -2.39
N SER A 49 19.92 -1.07 -1.41
CA SER A 49 19.57 -0.01 -0.44
C SER A 49 20.62 0.02 0.67
N PRO A 50 21.19 1.19 1.01
CA PRO A 50 22.03 1.34 2.19
C PRO A 50 21.32 0.81 3.44
N VAL A 51 22.06 0.24 4.39
CA VAL A 51 21.49 -0.40 5.60
C VAL A 51 20.58 0.55 6.41
N TYR A 52 20.85 1.85 6.34
CA TYR A 52 20.04 2.89 6.99
C TYR A 52 18.77 3.27 6.21
N LEU A 53 18.64 2.87 4.95
CA LEU A 53 17.45 3.05 4.12
C LEU A 53 16.64 1.75 4.11
N GLN A 54 15.68 1.68 5.04
CA GLN A 54 14.70 0.61 5.05
C GLN A 54 13.64 0.85 3.97
N THR A 55 13.29 -0.20 3.23
CA THR A 55 12.15 -0.22 2.32
C THR A 55 10.89 -0.62 3.09
N GLN A 56 9.74 -0.16 2.60
CA GLN A 56 8.44 -0.59 3.11
C GLN A 56 7.52 -0.94 1.94
N THR A 57 6.89 -2.10 2.04
CA THR A 57 5.83 -2.54 1.15
C THR A 57 4.55 -2.66 1.95
N ASN A 58 3.47 -2.02 1.49
CA ASN A 58 2.15 -2.13 2.10
C ASN A 58 1.26 -2.97 1.20
N ILE A 59 0.63 -4.01 1.76
CA ILE A 59 -0.36 -4.82 1.08
C ILE A 59 -1.73 -4.53 1.71
N TYR A 60 -2.68 -4.10 0.90
CA TYR A 60 -4.07 -3.87 1.32
C TYR A 60 -4.98 -4.92 0.68
N VAL A 61 -5.69 -5.68 1.51
CA VAL A 61 -6.64 -6.72 1.08
C VAL A 61 -8.05 -6.22 1.26
N LYS A 62 -8.84 -6.13 0.18
CA LYS A 62 -10.23 -5.65 0.26
C LYS A 62 -11.10 -6.66 1.02
N GLN A 63 -11.68 -6.24 2.13
CA GLN A 63 -12.52 -7.09 2.96
C GLN A 63 -13.99 -7.03 2.55
N ILE A 64 -14.74 -8.06 2.92
CA ILE A 64 -16.21 -7.98 2.99
C ILE A 64 -16.53 -7.02 4.13
N ARG A 65 -17.36 -6.02 3.83
CA ARG A 65 -17.82 -5.04 4.81
C ARG A 65 -18.76 -5.67 5.82
#